data_AF-A0A1V3C5A6-F1
#
_entry.id   AF-A0A1V3C5A6-F1
#
_cell.length_a   1.000
_cell.length_b   1.000
_cell.length_c   1.000
_cell.angle_alpha   90.00
_cell.angle_beta   90.00
_cell.angle_gamma   90.00
#
_symmetry.space_group_name_H-M   'P 1'
#
loop_
_entity.id
_entity.type
_entity.pdbx_description
1 polymer ?
#
loop_
_entity_poly.entity_id
_entity_poly.type
_entity_poly.pdbx_seq_one_letter_code
_entity_poly.pdbx_strand_id
1 'polypeptide(L)'
;MSGWNIRPADVGAVLSSTAAHIGDEEGTEGLTGHIKDIEGHLTDLSTGVRSVPVSIALGEFAGHYFGVMGDMVSQTISGLTGAGDATTAYVNGNHEMALEAQSNAGVVPEPVTQPGGGPNMIR
;
A
#
# COMPACT_ATOMS: atom_id res chain seq x y z
N MET A 1 -16.36 23.41 -19.13
CA MET A 1 -15.58 23.17 -17.90
C MET A 1 -14.31 24.00 -18.01
N SER A 2 -13.97 24.83 -17.01
CA SER A 2 -12.60 25.35 -16.92
C SER A 2 -11.68 24.17 -16.64
N GLY A 3 -10.64 23.98 -17.47
CA GLY A 3 -9.70 22.87 -17.29
C GLY A 3 -9.04 22.87 -15.91
N TRP A 4 -8.37 21.78 -15.56
CA TRP A 4 -7.57 21.70 -14.34
C TRP A 4 -6.49 22.78 -14.33
N ASN A 5 -6.46 23.55 -13.24
CA ASN A 5 -5.41 24.52 -12.99
C ASN A 5 -4.22 23.83 -12.32
N ILE A 6 -3.50 23.01 -13.10
CA ILE A 6 -2.33 22.25 -12.64
C ILE A 6 -1.11 22.55 -13.49
N ARG A 7 0.06 22.40 -12.86
CA ARG A 7 1.37 22.40 -13.52
C ARG A 7 1.88 20.97 -13.56
N PRO A 8 1.95 20.30 -14.72
CA PRO A 8 2.33 18.87 -14.79
C PRO A 8 3.69 18.56 -14.15
N ALA A 9 4.66 19.47 -14.27
CA ALA A 9 5.96 19.33 -13.62
C ALA A 9 5.85 19.33 -12.08
N ASP A 10 5.01 20.20 -11.51
CA ASP A 10 4.79 20.27 -10.06
C ASP A 10 4.06 19.00 -9.57
N VAL A 11 3.13 18.47 -10.36
CA VAL A 11 2.46 17.18 -10.06
C VAL A 11 3.49 16.05 -10.05
N GLY A 12 4.34 15.95 -11.07
CA GLY A 12 5.40 14.93 -11.12
C GLY A 12 6.31 14.97 -9.90
N ALA A 13 6.71 16.18 -9.46
CA ALA A 13 7.53 16.34 -8.26
C ALA A 13 6.83 15.83 -6.98
N VAL A 14 5.54 16.12 -6.82
CA VAL A 14 4.75 15.62 -5.68
C VAL A 14 4.59 14.10 -5.72
N LEU A 15 4.32 13.53 -6.90
CA LEU A 15 4.19 12.08 -7.06
C LEU A 15 5.50 11.37 -6.74
N SER A 16 6.63 11.85 -7.26
CA SER A 16 7.96 11.28 -6.96
C SER A 16 8.32 11.43 -5.48
N SER A 17 8.07 12.58 -4.87
CA SER A 17 8.31 12.77 -3.43
C SER A 17 7.45 11.85 -2.57
N THR A 18 6.21 11.60 -2.97
CA THR A 18 5.30 10.72 -2.25
C THR A 18 5.70 9.25 -2.43
N ALA A 19 6.11 8.84 -3.63
CA ALA A 19 6.64 7.51 -3.91
C ALA A 19 7.87 7.19 -3.05
N ALA A 20 8.74 8.17 -2.81
CA ALA A 20 9.92 8.01 -1.96
C ALA A 20 9.57 7.67 -0.49
N HIS A 21 8.36 8.02 -0.01
CA HIS A 21 7.90 7.60 1.32
C HIS A 21 7.48 6.13 1.38
N ILE A 22 7.07 5.53 0.26
CA ILE A 22 6.78 4.09 0.19
C ILE A 22 8.08 3.30 0.38
N GLY A 23 9.16 3.74 -0.27
CA GLY A 23 10.46 3.11 -0.20
C GLY A 23 10.98 2.69 -1.57
N ASP A 24 12.02 1.89 -1.56
CA ASP A 24 12.69 1.34 -2.73
C ASP A 24 12.22 -0.09 -3.05
N GLU A 25 12.59 -0.58 -4.23
CA GLU A 25 12.27 -1.94 -4.68
C GLU A 25 12.96 -3.02 -3.83
N GLU A 26 14.08 -2.68 -3.18
CA GLU A 26 14.84 -3.60 -2.30
C GLU A 26 14.26 -3.67 -0.87
N GLY A 27 13.32 -2.79 -0.53
CA GLY A 27 12.71 -2.71 0.80
C GLY A 27 13.73 -2.36 1.88
N THR A 28 14.61 -1.40 1.61
CA THR A 28 15.62 -0.89 2.52
C THR A 28 15.28 0.49 3.09
N GLU A 29 14.40 1.24 2.42
CA GLU A 29 13.99 2.59 2.83
C GLU A 29 12.46 2.73 2.92
N GLY A 30 11.98 3.84 3.47
CA GLY A 30 10.56 4.16 3.53
C GLY A 30 9.71 3.15 4.32
N LEU A 31 8.43 3.08 3.97
CA LEU A 31 7.48 2.15 4.58
C LEU A 31 7.89 0.67 4.35
N THR A 32 8.39 0.31 3.18
CA THR A 32 8.82 -1.08 2.88
C THR A 32 10.01 -1.50 3.74
N GLY A 33 10.97 -0.61 3.98
CA GLY A 33 12.06 -0.84 4.93
C GLY A 33 11.57 -1.04 6.36
N HIS A 34 10.65 -0.18 6.83
CA HIS A 34 10.08 -0.33 8.18
C HIS A 34 9.26 -1.61 8.36
N ILE A 35 8.53 -2.06 7.33
CA ILE A 35 7.83 -3.35 7.36
C ILE A 35 8.82 -4.50 7.58
N LYS A 36 9.96 -4.49 6.86
CA LYS A 36 11.01 -5.50 6.97
C LYS A 36 11.69 -5.49 8.35
N ASP A 37 11.95 -4.31 8.92
CA ASP A 37 12.48 -4.18 10.28
C ASP A 37 11.51 -4.77 11.32
N ILE A 38 10.20 -4.50 11.17
CA ILE A 38 9.16 -5.05 12.05
C ILE A 38 9.12 -6.58 11.94
N GLU A 39 9.23 -7.13 10.74
CA GLU A 39 9.31 -8.59 10.50
C GLU A 39 10.52 -9.22 11.21
N GLY A 40 11.70 -8.58 11.07
CA GLY A 40 12.92 -9.01 11.77
C GLY A 40 12.73 -9.01 13.29
N HIS A 41 12.26 -7.89 13.85
CA HIS A 41 12.02 -7.78 15.30
C HIS A 41 10.98 -8.79 15.81
N LEU A 42 9.90 -9.01 15.08
CA LEU A 42 8.87 -10.00 15.45
C LEU A 42 9.43 -11.42 15.42
N THR A 43 10.25 -11.74 14.42
CA THR A 43 10.93 -13.04 14.34
C THR A 43 11.86 -13.23 15.54
N ASP A 44 12.70 -12.26 15.84
CA ASP A 44 13.62 -12.31 16.99
C ASP A 44 12.86 -12.49 18.32
N LEU A 45 11.80 -11.69 18.53
CA LEU A 45 10.95 -11.80 19.72
C LEU A 45 10.27 -13.17 19.81
N SER A 46 9.76 -13.69 18.69
CA SER A 46 9.07 -14.99 18.66
C SER A 46 9.99 -16.15 19.05
N THR A 47 11.29 -16.07 18.71
CA THR A 47 12.29 -17.08 19.09
C THR A 47 12.75 -16.95 20.53
N GLY A 48 12.76 -15.73 21.09
CA GLY A 48 13.20 -15.46 22.46
C GLY A 48 12.11 -15.63 23.52
N VAL A 49 10.83 -15.50 23.15
CA VAL A 49 9.70 -15.59 24.08
C VAL A 49 9.50 -17.02 24.57
N ARG A 50 9.43 -17.19 25.90
CA ARG A 50 9.16 -18.48 26.58
C ARG A 50 7.77 -18.49 27.23
N SER A 51 6.82 -17.76 26.65
CA SER A 51 5.47 -17.58 27.16
C SER A 51 4.46 -17.76 26.03
N VAL A 52 3.69 -18.85 26.06
CA VAL A 52 2.69 -19.17 25.04
C VAL A 52 1.69 -18.04 24.80
N PRO A 53 1.11 -17.39 25.82
CA PRO A 53 0.20 -16.26 25.61
C PRO A 53 0.85 -15.08 24.89
N VAL A 54 2.14 -14.81 25.17
CA VAL A 54 2.88 -13.72 24.51
C VAL A 54 3.17 -14.09 23.06
N SER A 55 3.53 -15.34 22.77
CA SER A 55 3.72 -15.82 21.39
C SER A 55 2.45 -15.68 20.55
N ILE A 56 1.28 -16.00 21.12
CA ILE A 56 -0.02 -15.82 20.43
C ILE A 56 -0.26 -14.34 20.14
N ALA A 57 -0.10 -13.47 21.14
CA ALA A 57 -0.30 -12.03 20.99
C ALA A 57 0.63 -11.41 19.93
N LEU A 58 1.89 -11.87 19.86
CA LEU A 58 2.84 -11.45 18.81
C LEU A 58 2.36 -11.89 17.42
N GLY A 59 1.83 -13.10 17.28
CA GLY A 59 1.28 -13.59 16.01
C GLY A 59 0.05 -12.80 15.56
N GLU A 60 -0.86 -12.48 16.48
CA GLU A 60 -2.04 -11.65 16.19
C GLU A 60 -1.64 -10.21 15.82
N PHE A 61 -0.69 -9.63 16.54
CA PHE A 61 -0.11 -8.32 16.22
C PHE A 61 0.49 -8.32 14.82
N ALA A 62 1.33 -9.32 14.51
CA ALA A 62 1.95 -9.47 13.21
C ALA A 62 0.90 -9.54 12.09
N GLY A 63 -0.07 -10.46 12.22
CA GLY A 63 -1.11 -10.64 11.21
C GLY A 63 -1.94 -9.38 10.96
N HIS A 64 -2.33 -8.67 12.01
CA HIS A 64 -3.10 -7.44 11.87
C HIS A 64 -2.29 -6.32 11.20
N TYR A 65 -1.12 -6.01 11.74
CA TYR A 65 -0.36 -4.85 11.28
C TYR A 65 0.31 -5.06 9.92
N PHE A 66 0.71 -6.29 9.56
CA PHE A 66 1.17 -6.56 8.19
C PHE A 66 0.05 -6.40 7.16
N GLY A 67 -1.19 -6.77 7.51
CA GLY A 67 -2.36 -6.47 6.68
C GLY A 67 -2.54 -4.97 6.49
N VAL A 68 -2.61 -4.22 7.59
CA VAL A 68 -2.78 -2.75 7.56
C VAL A 68 -1.67 -2.05 6.76
N MET A 69 -0.41 -2.43 6.97
CA MET A 69 0.71 -1.84 6.24
C MET A 69 0.70 -2.21 4.75
N GLY A 70 0.30 -3.44 4.41
CA GLY A 70 0.06 -3.86 3.03
C GLY A 70 -1.01 -3.02 2.34
N ASP A 71 -2.14 -2.80 3.01
CA ASP A 71 -3.24 -1.95 2.50
C ASP A 71 -2.78 -0.51 2.28
N MET A 72 -1.99 0.05 3.22
CA MET A 72 -1.40 1.39 3.07
C MET A 72 -0.51 1.48 1.83
N VAL A 73 0.36 0.49 1.60
CA VAL A 73 1.21 0.43 0.39
C VAL A 73 0.34 0.37 -0.86
N SER A 74 -0.63 -0.56 -0.92
CA SER A 74 -1.51 -0.73 -2.08
C SER A 74 -2.34 0.52 -2.39
N GLN A 75 -2.89 1.16 -1.36
CA GLN A 75 -3.68 2.38 -1.53
C GLN A 75 -2.83 3.55 -2.00
N THR A 76 -1.59 3.67 -1.48
CA THR A 76 -0.67 4.72 -1.89
C THR A 76 -0.25 4.53 -3.35
N ILE A 77 0.11 3.31 -3.76
CA ILE A 77 0.44 2.99 -5.15
C ILE A 77 -0.73 3.30 -6.07
N SER A 78 -1.95 2.85 -5.72
CA SER A 78 -3.16 3.13 -6.51
C SER A 78 -3.41 4.65 -6.66
N GLY A 79 -3.22 5.42 -5.59
CA GLY A 79 -3.33 6.88 -5.61
C GLY A 79 -2.30 7.54 -6.53
N LEU A 80 -1.03 7.11 -6.44
CA LEU A 80 0.06 7.62 -7.27
C LEU A 80 -0.16 7.34 -8.75
N THR A 81 -0.49 6.09 -9.09
CA THR A 81 -0.75 5.67 -10.47
C THR A 81 -1.94 6.43 -11.04
N GLY A 82 -3.08 6.46 -10.33
CA GLY A 82 -4.28 7.16 -10.80
C GLY A 82 -4.05 8.66 -11.00
N ALA A 83 -3.31 9.32 -10.09
CA ALA A 83 -2.97 10.74 -10.24
C ALA A 83 -1.99 11.00 -11.40
N GLY A 84 -1.03 10.11 -11.63
CA GLY A 84 -0.11 10.17 -12.77
C GLY A 84 -0.82 9.98 -14.11
N ASP A 85 -1.69 8.98 -14.20
CA ASP A 85 -2.48 8.67 -15.39
C ASP A 85 -3.46 9.79 -15.71
N ALA A 86 -4.14 10.31 -14.68
CA ALA A 86 -5.02 11.47 -14.76
C ALA A 86 -4.29 12.69 -15.34
N THR A 87 -3.10 12.99 -14.84
CA THR A 87 -2.28 14.11 -15.31
C THR A 87 -1.83 13.92 -16.75
N THR A 88 -1.40 12.70 -17.10
CA THR A 88 -0.99 12.34 -18.46
C THR A 88 -2.14 12.49 -19.44
N ALA A 89 -3.32 11.96 -19.12
CA ALA A 89 -4.52 12.08 -19.94
C ALA A 89 -4.96 13.54 -20.10
N TYR A 90 -4.89 14.33 -19.02
CA TYR A 90 -5.21 15.75 -19.07
C TYR A 90 -4.29 16.54 -20.01
N VAL A 91 -2.97 16.30 -19.93
CA VAL A 91 -1.97 16.93 -20.82
C VAL A 91 -2.17 16.52 -22.28
N ASN A 92 -2.60 15.29 -22.52
CA ASN A 92 -2.91 14.78 -23.86
C ASN A 92 -4.28 15.26 -24.41
N GLY A 93 -5.02 16.08 -23.64
CA GLY A 93 -6.34 16.58 -24.03
C GLY A 93 -7.47 15.55 -23.91
N ASN A 94 -7.21 14.39 -23.30
CA ASN A 94 -8.20 13.34 -23.10
C ASN A 94 -8.89 13.50 -21.74
N HIS A 95 -9.81 14.45 -21.65
CA HIS A 95 -10.44 14.85 -20.39
C HIS A 95 -11.34 13.76 -19.77
N GLU A 96 -11.94 12.89 -20.58
CA GLU A 96 -12.75 11.77 -20.08
C GLU A 96 -11.88 10.74 -19.35
N MET A 97 -10.77 10.33 -19.99
CA MET A 97 -9.78 9.43 -19.38
C MET A 97 -9.13 10.05 -18.14
N ALA A 98 -8.89 11.37 -18.15
CA ALA A 98 -8.36 12.06 -16.99
C ALA A 98 -9.31 11.99 -15.78
N LEU A 99 -10.61 12.18 -16.02
CA LEU A 99 -11.64 12.10 -14.98
C LEU A 99 -11.85 10.68 -14.48
N GLU A 100 -11.81 9.69 -15.38
CA GLU A 100 -11.86 8.28 -15.02
C GLU A 100 -10.68 7.87 -14.14
N ALA A 101 -9.44 8.16 -14.57
CA ALA A 101 -8.23 7.86 -13.81
C ALA A 101 -8.24 8.55 -12.43
N GLN A 102 -8.69 9.81 -12.37
CA GLN A 102 -8.86 10.52 -11.10
C GLN A 102 -9.89 9.83 -10.19
N SER A 103 -11.02 9.39 -10.73
CA SER A 103 -12.08 8.74 -9.95
C SER A 103 -11.68 7.38 -9.38
N ASN A 104 -10.76 6.70 -10.07
CA ASN A 104 -10.24 5.39 -9.67
C ASN A 104 -8.96 5.49 -8.81
N ALA A 105 -8.37 6.67 -8.65
CA ALA A 105 -7.15 6.86 -7.86
C ALA A 105 -7.40 6.52 -6.38
N GLY A 106 -6.59 5.61 -5.83
CA GLY A 106 -6.70 5.15 -4.45
C GLY A 106 -7.76 4.07 -4.22
N VAL A 107 -8.44 3.61 -5.28
CA VAL A 107 -9.30 2.42 -5.22
C VAL A 107 -8.39 1.19 -5.27
N VAL A 108 -8.41 0.40 -4.20
CA VAL A 108 -7.75 -0.91 -4.15
C VAL A 108 -8.85 -1.96 -4.24
N PRO A 109 -8.81 -2.86 -5.24
CA PRO A 109 -9.77 -3.97 -5.31
C PRO A 109 -9.68 -4.80 -4.03
N GLU A 110 -10.84 -5.17 -3.49
CA GLU A 110 -10.92 -6.16 -2.42
C GLU A 110 -10.13 -7.42 -2.83
N PRO A 111 -9.30 -7.99 -1.95
CA PRO A 111 -8.65 -9.25 -2.22
C PRO A 111 -9.71 -10.27 -2.64
N VAL A 112 -9.50 -10.95 -3.77
CA VAL A 112 -10.38 -12.05 -4.17
C VAL A 112 -10.35 -13.11 -3.08
N THR A 113 -11.39 -13.16 -2.25
CA THR A 113 -11.58 -14.24 -1.28
C THR A 113 -11.71 -15.53 -2.09
N GLN A 114 -10.70 -16.40 -2.05
CA GLN A 114 -10.86 -17.76 -2.55
C GLN A 114 -12.03 -18.40 -1.77
N PRO A 115 -13.08 -18.89 -2.45
CA PRO A 115 -14.14 -19.61 -1.77
C PRO A 115 -13.58 -20.98 -1.34
N GLY A 116 -13.20 -21.12 -0.07
CA GLY A 116 -12.74 -22.42 0.45
C GLY A 116 -12.13 -22.50 1.85
N GLY A 117 -11.76 -21.39 2.49
CA GLY A 117 -11.18 -21.40 3.84
C GLY A 117 -12.22 -21.44 4.96
N GLY A 118 -12.98 -22.54 5.09
CA GLY A 118 -13.87 -22.76 6.24
C GLY A 118 -13.10 -22.98 7.57
N PRO A 119 -13.72 -22.80 8.74
CA PRO A 119 -13.04 -22.85 10.03
C PRO A 119 -12.68 -24.29 10.46
N ASN A 120 -11.38 -24.46 10.73
CA ASN A 120 -10.69 -25.42 11.61
C ASN A 120 -11.45 -26.66 12.14
N MET A 121 -10.95 -27.87 11.87
CA MET A 121 -11.16 -29.03 12.75
C MET A 121 -9.81 -29.57 13.22
N ILE A 122 -9.58 -29.34 14.51
CA ILE A 122 -8.60 -30.03 15.37
C ILE A 122 -8.68 -31.54 15.15
N ARG A 123 -7.55 -32.17 14.86
CA ARG A 123 -7.22 -33.54 15.27
C ARG A 123 -5.73 -33.67 15.55
#